data_AF-A0A8T3KI20-F1
#
_entry.id   AF-A0A8T3KI20-F1
#
_cell.length_a   1.000
_cell.length_b   1.000
_cell.length_c   1.000
_cell.angle_alpha   90.00
_cell.angle_beta   90.00
_cell.angle_gamma   90.00
#
_symmetry.space_group_name_H-M   'P 1'
#
loop_
_entity.id
_entity.type
_entity.pdbx_description
1 polymer ?
#
loop_
_entity_poly.entity_id
_entity_poly.type
_entity_poly.pdbx_seq_one_letter_code
_entity_poly.pdbx_strand_id
1 'polypeptide(L)'
;MSNYDKIYIGKRAEKLGFVRDTLEKVYRLADILEYLNTNPLLKESLALKGGTAINLTIFNLPRLSVDIDPDYLKADSKEEMLKNREIINSTVTRYMLSQGYTQSPKTKTHHSLNSWVYEYINTGGNKDIIKLEINYA
;
A
#
# COMPACT_ATOMS: atom_id res chain seq x y z
N MET A 1 10.98 5.61 -10.66
CA MET A 1 9.69 6.34 -10.72
C MET A 1 8.82 5.64 -11.75
N SER A 2 7.76 4.96 -11.33
CA SER A 2 6.66 4.65 -12.24
C SER A 2 6.06 6.00 -12.66
N ASN A 3 6.38 6.49 -13.86
CA ASN A 3 5.76 7.70 -14.37
C ASN A 3 4.30 7.33 -14.69
N TYR A 4 3.38 7.66 -13.78
CA TYR A 4 1.95 7.55 -14.00
C TYR A 4 1.57 8.50 -15.14
N ASP A 5 1.57 7.99 -16.37
CA ASP A 5 1.25 8.78 -17.55
C ASP A 5 -0.27 8.98 -17.65
N LYS A 6 -0.69 10.25 -17.59
CA LYS A 6 -2.11 10.64 -17.58
C LYS A 6 -2.87 10.12 -18.80
N ILE A 7 -2.24 10.16 -19.98
CA ILE A 7 -2.88 9.78 -21.24
C ILE A 7 -3.08 8.26 -21.27
N TYR A 8 -2.05 7.50 -20.91
CA TYR A 8 -2.08 6.06 -20.82
C TYR A 8 -3.13 5.57 -19.83
N ILE A 9 -3.13 6.10 -18.60
CA ILE A 9 -4.09 5.72 -17.56
C ILE A 9 -5.50 6.10 -17.99
N GLY A 10 -5.68 7.27 -18.60
CA GLY A 10 -6.97 7.71 -19.15
C GLY A 10 -7.53 6.72 -20.18
N LYS A 11 -6.72 6.34 -21.19
CA LYS A 11 -7.11 5.36 -22.21
C LYS A 11 -7.43 3.99 -21.63
N ARG A 12 -6.65 3.54 -20.64
CA ARG A 12 -6.89 2.25 -19.96
C ARG A 12 -8.17 2.28 -19.14
N ALA A 13 -8.41 3.37 -18.42
CA ALA A 13 -9.61 3.56 -17.61
C ALA A 13 -10.87 3.54 -18.48
N GLU A 14 -10.88 4.27 -19.60
CA GLU A 14 -11.98 4.25 -20.58
C GLU A 14 -12.22 2.85 -21.14
N LYS A 15 -11.17 2.17 -21.61
CA LYS A 15 -11.27 0.81 -22.17
C LYS A 15 -11.83 -0.21 -21.17
N LEU A 16 -11.48 -0.07 -19.89
CA LEU A 16 -11.88 -0.98 -18.82
C LEU A 16 -13.18 -0.56 -18.12
N GLY A 17 -13.76 0.61 -18.46
CA GLY A 17 -14.95 1.13 -17.82
C GLY A 17 -14.73 1.62 -16.37
N PHE A 18 -13.51 2.03 -16.02
CA PHE A 18 -13.16 2.52 -14.68
C PHE A 18 -12.96 4.04 -14.65
N VAL A 19 -13.09 4.61 -13.45
CA VAL A 19 -12.68 5.99 -13.19
C VAL A 19 -11.15 6.08 -13.20
N ARG A 20 -10.59 7.03 -13.98
CA ARG A 20 -9.13 7.21 -14.14
C ARG A 20 -8.39 7.28 -12.80
N ASP A 21 -8.85 8.13 -11.89
CA ASP A 21 -8.18 8.38 -10.62
C ASP A 21 -8.17 7.10 -9.75
N THR A 22 -9.25 6.30 -9.79
CA THR A 22 -9.31 4.99 -9.14
C THR A 22 -8.36 3.99 -9.78
N LEU A 23 -8.25 3.96 -11.10
CA LEU A 23 -7.29 3.07 -11.79
C LEU A 23 -5.84 3.46 -11.48
N GLU A 24 -5.52 4.76 -11.47
CA GLU A 24 -4.20 5.25 -11.05
C GLU A 24 -3.86 4.79 -9.63
N LYS A 25 -4.82 4.91 -8.71
CA LYS A 25 -4.66 4.46 -7.33
C LYS A 25 -4.34 2.96 -7.26
N VAL A 26 -4.98 2.13 -8.08
CA VAL A 26 -4.69 0.69 -8.15
C VAL A 26 -3.29 0.40 -8.69
N TYR A 27 -2.80 1.14 -9.69
CA TYR A 27 -1.41 1.00 -10.13
C TYR A 27 -0.41 1.40 -9.04
N ARG A 28 -0.66 2.50 -8.34
CA ARG A 28 0.14 2.91 -7.18
C ARG A 28 0.16 1.85 -6.09
N LEU A 29 -0.99 1.22 -5.81
CA LEU A 29 -1.08 0.12 -4.86
C LEU A 29 -0.27 -1.09 -5.31
N ALA A 30 -0.33 -1.45 -6.60
CA ALA A 30 0.46 -2.54 -7.15
C ALA A 30 1.97 -2.28 -6.96
N ASP A 31 2.44 -1.07 -7.23
CA ASP A 31 3.84 -0.68 -7.03
C ASP A 31 4.27 -0.76 -5.54
N ILE A 32 3.37 -0.38 -4.61
CA ILE A 32 3.64 -0.51 -3.17
C ILE A 32 3.68 -1.99 -2.76
N LEU A 33 2.73 -2.80 -3.21
CA LEU A 33 2.70 -4.24 -2.94
C LEU A 33 3.93 -4.96 -3.52
N GLU A 34 4.38 -4.57 -4.71
CA GLU A 34 5.61 -5.07 -5.31
C GLU A 34 6.82 -4.73 -4.43
N TYR A 35 6.90 -3.51 -3.91
CA TYR A 35 7.95 -3.15 -2.96
C TYR A 35 7.91 -3.99 -1.68
N LEU A 36 6.73 -4.18 -1.08
CA LEU A 36 6.57 -5.03 0.10
C LEU A 36 7.05 -6.46 -0.18
N ASN A 37 6.82 -6.98 -1.39
CA ASN A 37 7.19 -8.34 -1.79
C ASN A 37 8.63 -8.47 -2.31
N THR A 38 9.33 -7.37 -2.61
CA THR A 38 10.72 -7.40 -3.11
C THR A 38 11.74 -6.97 -2.06
N ASN A 39 11.34 -6.14 -1.09
CA ASN A 39 12.17 -5.83 0.07
C ASN A 39 12.35 -7.09 0.94
N PRO A 40 13.58 -7.60 1.16
CA PRO A 40 13.80 -8.86 1.88
C PRO A 40 13.18 -8.88 3.28
N LEU A 41 13.32 -7.79 4.04
CA LEU A 41 12.75 -7.68 5.37
C LEU A 41 11.22 -7.76 5.34
N LEU A 42 10.59 -6.99 4.45
CA LEU A 42 9.13 -6.86 4.42
C LEU A 42 8.48 -8.14 3.89
N LYS A 43 9.06 -8.74 2.84
CA LYS A 43 8.58 -9.99 2.23
C LYS A 43 8.52 -11.14 3.23
N GLU A 44 9.54 -11.25 4.07
CA GLU A 44 9.61 -12.32 5.09
C GLU A 44 8.76 -12.02 6.32
N SER A 45 8.42 -10.75 6.55
CA SER A 45 7.73 -10.33 7.77
C SER A 45 6.23 -10.09 7.58
N LEU A 46 5.74 -9.93 6.35
CA LEU A 46 4.38 -9.47 6.06
C LEU A 46 3.66 -10.38 5.06
N ALA A 47 2.39 -10.70 5.31
CA ALA A 47 1.49 -11.32 4.32
C ALA A 47 0.27 -10.45 4.07
N LEU A 48 -0.01 -10.13 2.81
CA LEU A 48 -1.24 -9.43 2.43
C LEU A 48 -2.47 -10.30 2.72
N LYS A 49 -3.47 -9.74 3.39
CA LYS A 49 -4.76 -10.41 3.64
C LYS A 49 -5.94 -9.65 3.05
N GLY A 50 -7.14 -10.17 3.36
CA GLY A 50 -8.41 -9.49 3.09
C GLY A 50 -8.83 -9.50 1.62
N GLY A 51 -9.78 -8.61 1.30
CA GLY A 51 -10.39 -8.56 -0.02
C GLY A 51 -9.43 -8.18 -1.14
N THR A 52 -8.38 -7.41 -0.85
CA THR A 52 -7.35 -7.05 -1.83
C THR A 52 -6.51 -8.27 -2.22
N ALA A 53 -6.09 -9.10 -1.25
CA ALA A 53 -5.38 -10.35 -1.53
C ALA A 53 -6.20 -11.25 -2.46
N ILE A 54 -7.46 -11.53 -2.08
CA ILE A 54 -8.35 -12.41 -2.84
C ILE A 54 -8.58 -11.87 -4.27
N ASN A 55 -8.79 -10.56 -4.39
CA ASN A 55 -9.06 -9.92 -5.68
C ASN A 55 -7.85 -9.97 -6.64
N LEU A 56 -6.63 -9.94 -6.10
CA LEU A 56 -5.38 -9.97 -6.89
C LEU A 56 -4.88 -11.38 -7.21
N THR A 57 -5.10 -12.36 -6.33
CA THR A 57 -4.48 -13.69 -6.45
C THR A 57 -5.42 -14.81 -6.84
N ILE A 58 -6.73 -14.69 -6.54
CA ILE A 58 -7.72 -15.75 -6.77
C ILE A 58 -8.65 -15.37 -7.92
N PHE A 59 -9.09 -14.12 -7.97
CA PHE A 59 -10.00 -13.66 -9.02
C PHE A 59 -9.27 -12.88 -10.12
N ASN A 60 -9.90 -12.79 -11.29
CA ASN A 60 -9.41 -11.96 -12.38
C ASN A 60 -9.84 -10.48 -12.21
N LEU A 61 -9.51 -9.88 -11.06
CA LEU A 61 -9.79 -8.48 -10.72
C LEU A 61 -11.24 -8.01 -11.01
N PRO A 62 -12.29 -8.70 -10.50
CA PRO A 62 -13.69 -8.37 -10.77
C PRO A 62 -14.10 -6.98 -10.25
N ARG A 63 -13.31 -6.41 -9.32
CA ARG A 63 -13.48 -5.05 -8.80
C ARG A 63 -12.12 -4.42 -8.54
N LEU A 64 -12.08 -3.09 -8.41
CA LEU A 64 -10.91 -2.41 -7.88
C LEU A 64 -10.93 -2.53 -6.34
N SER A 65 -9.79 -2.86 -5.73
CA SER A 65 -9.59 -2.88 -4.29
C SER A 65 -8.48 -1.88 -3.97
N VAL A 66 -8.66 -1.06 -2.93
CA VAL A 66 -7.81 0.11 -2.70
C VAL A 66 -7.11 0.15 -1.33
N ASP A 67 -7.17 -0.96 -0.59
CA ASP A 67 -6.61 -1.08 0.75
C ASP A 67 -5.42 -2.05 0.77
N ILE A 68 -4.37 -1.72 1.54
CA ILE A 68 -3.21 -2.57 1.80
C ILE A 68 -3.22 -2.99 3.26
N ASP A 69 -3.59 -4.23 3.52
CA ASP A 69 -3.74 -4.73 4.90
C ASP A 69 -2.93 -6.02 5.09
N PRO A 70 -1.62 -5.95 5.39
CA PRO A 70 -0.85 -7.14 5.69
C PRO A 70 -0.81 -7.47 7.19
N ASP A 71 -0.67 -8.76 7.47
CA ASP A 71 -0.39 -9.28 8.80
C ASP A 71 1.11 -9.52 8.99
N TYR A 72 1.59 -9.22 10.20
CA TYR A 72 2.93 -9.58 10.64
C TYR A 72 3.04 -11.09 10.90
N LEU A 73 4.10 -11.72 10.40
CA LEU A 73 4.22 -13.18 10.35
C LEU A 73 5.17 -13.80 11.38
N LYS A 74 6.07 -13.01 11.97
CA LYS A 74 7.13 -13.58 12.80
C LYS A 74 6.62 -13.95 14.18
N ALA A 75 6.95 -15.17 14.61
CA ALA A 75 6.68 -15.68 15.95
C ALA A 75 7.73 -15.16 16.94
N ASP A 76 7.68 -13.86 17.19
CA ASP A 76 8.62 -13.14 18.06
C ASP A 76 8.10 -13.02 19.49
N SER A 77 9.00 -12.81 20.46
CA SER A 77 8.61 -12.22 21.73
C SER A 77 8.05 -10.80 21.53
N LYS A 78 7.30 -10.27 22.50
CA LYS A 78 6.77 -8.91 22.44
C LYS A 78 7.87 -7.86 22.21
N GLU A 79 9.03 -8.02 22.84
CA GLU A 79 10.14 -7.08 22.73
C GLU A 79 10.78 -7.11 21.34
N GLU A 80 10.95 -8.30 20.77
CA GLU A 80 11.46 -8.49 19.40
C GLU A 80 10.48 -7.96 18.36
N MET A 81 9.18 -8.24 18.52
CA MET A 81 8.13 -7.70 17.64
C MET A 81 8.16 -6.17 17.63
N LEU A 82 8.28 -5.52 18.79
CA LEU A 82 8.37 -4.06 18.87
C LEU A 82 9.62 -3.51 18.17
N LYS A 83 10.77 -4.18 18.27
CA LYS A 83 11.98 -3.80 17.53
C LYS A 83 11.78 -3.96 16.02
N ASN A 84 11.25 -5.09 15.58
CA ASN A 84 10.98 -5.37 14.17
C ASN A 84 9.95 -4.40 13.59
N ARG A 85 8.92 -4.05 14.36
CA ARG A 85 7.93 -3.03 14.03
C ARG A 85 8.57 -1.68 13.74
N GLU A 86 9.51 -1.20 14.56
CA GLU A 86 10.20 0.08 14.27
C GLU A 86 11.03 0.03 12.98
N ILE A 87 11.69 -1.09 12.71
CA ILE A 87 12.46 -1.27 11.47
C ILE A 87 11.50 -1.28 10.27
N ILE A 88 10.37 -1.99 10.34
CA ILE A 88 9.33 -2.00 9.31
C ILE A 88 8.78 -0.59 9.08
N ASN A 89 8.42 0.12 10.17
CA ASN A 89 7.89 1.48 10.11
C ASN A 89 8.83 2.42 9.34
N SER A 90 10.12 2.40 9.69
CA SER A 90 11.13 3.25 9.06
C SER A 90 11.38 2.87 7.59
N THR A 91 11.34 1.58 7.27
CA THR A 91 11.54 1.05 5.91
C THR A 91 10.39 1.47 5.00
N VAL A 92 9.14 1.23 5.43
CA VAL A 92 7.93 1.61 4.71
C VAL A 92 7.87 3.13 4.53
N THR A 93 8.08 3.90 5.60
CA THR A 93 8.01 5.37 5.53
C THR A 93 9.04 5.93 4.56
N ARG A 94 10.29 5.43 4.60
CA ARG A 94 11.34 5.86 3.68
C ARG A 94 10.97 5.58 2.22
N TYR A 95 10.41 4.40 1.93
CA TYR A 95 9.93 4.08 0.60
C TYR A 95 8.83 5.03 0.15
N MET A 96 7.79 5.21 0.96
CA MET A 96 6.66 6.09 0.62
C MET A 96 7.12 7.53 0.36
N LEU A 97 7.98 8.09 1.22
CA LEU A 97 8.55 9.42 0.98
C LEU A 97 9.37 9.49 -0.32
N SER A 98 10.17 8.45 -0.61
CA SER A 98 10.96 8.38 -1.85
C SER A 98 10.11 8.32 -3.12
N GLN A 99 8.89 7.82 -3.03
CA GLN A 99 7.92 7.78 -4.14
C GLN A 99 7.06 9.04 -4.23
N GLY A 100 7.32 10.07 -3.40
CA GLY A 100 6.63 11.35 -3.44
C GLY A 100 5.31 11.38 -2.65
N TYR A 101 5.05 10.39 -1.80
CA TYR A 101 3.94 10.43 -0.86
C TYR A 101 4.32 11.27 0.37
N THR A 102 3.33 11.87 1.01
CA THR A 102 3.50 12.55 2.31
C THR A 102 2.63 11.90 3.37
N GLN A 103 3.11 11.86 4.62
CA GLN A 103 2.34 11.26 5.70
C GLN A 103 1.27 12.23 6.20
N SER A 104 0.02 11.78 6.23
CA SER A 104 -1.12 12.56 6.73
C SER A 104 -1.13 12.60 8.26
N PRO A 105 -1.60 13.70 8.88
CA PRO A 105 -1.90 13.77 10.31
C PRO A 105 -2.94 12.73 10.78
N LYS A 106 -3.68 12.12 9.85
CA LYS A 106 -4.65 11.06 10.14
C LYS A 106 -4.01 9.69 10.42
N THR A 107 -2.69 9.55 10.25
CA THR A 107 -1.94 8.34 10.60
C THR A 107 -2.06 8.06 12.10
N LYS A 108 -2.29 6.80 12.47
CA LYS A 108 -2.45 6.36 13.86
C LYS A 108 -1.57 5.14 14.16
N THR A 109 -1.02 5.14 15.36
CA THR A 109 -0.31 3.99 15.93
C THR A 109 -1.08 3.52 17.15
N HIS A 110 -1.62 2.30 17.09
CA HIS A 110 -2.29 1.63 18.20
C HIS A 110 -1.41 0.49 18.73
N HIS A 111 -1.84 -0.17 19.81
CA HIS A 111 -1.04 -1.22 20.46
C HIS A 111 -0.60 -2.33 19.49
N SER A 112 -1.53 -2.88 18.69
CA SER A 112 -1.25 -3.98 17.75
C SER A 112 -1.43 -3.58 16.27
N LEU A 113 -1.57 -2.29 15.96
CA LEU A 113 -1.87 -1.82 14.60
C LEU A 113 -1.06 -0.58 14.26
N ASN A 114 -0.42 -0.58 13.11
CA ASN A 114 0.00 0.65 12.42
C ASN A 114 -1.02 0.95 11.33
N SER A 115 -1.62 2.14 11.36
CA SER A 115 -2.54 2.61 10.31
C SER A 115 -1.97 3.90 9.72
N TRP A 116 -1.29 3.79 8.59
CA TRP A 116 -0.75 4.93 7.85
C TRP A 116 -1.75 5.45 6.84
N VAL A 117 -1.81 6.78 6.73
CA VAL A 117 -2.50 7.46 5.64
C VAL A 117 -1.46 8.30 4.91
N TYR A 118 -1.16 7.94 3.67
CA TYR A 118 -0.22 8.65 2.81
C TYR A 118 -0.97 9.45 1.74
N GLU A 119 -0.63 10.71 1.56
CA GLU A 119 -1.25 11.63 0.62
C GLU A 119 -0.38 11.79 -0.63
N TYR A 120 -1.00 11.99 -1.78
CA TYR A 120 -0.31 12.30 -3.03
C TYR A 120 -1.20 13.16 -3.94
N ILE A 121 -0.59 13.76 -4.96
CA ILE A 121 -1.30 14.42 -6.06
C ILE A 121 -1.37 13.45 -7.24
N ASN A 122 -2.58 13.12 -7.68
CA ASN A 122 -2.79 12.24 -8.81
C ASN A 122 -2.52 12.94 -10.15
N THR A 123 -2.51 12.21 -11.26
CA THR A 123 -2.26 12.76 -12.60
C THR A 123 -3.32 13.76 -13.07
N GLY A 124 -4.47 13.79 -12.40
CA GLY A 124 -5.51 14.80 -12.55
C GLY A 124 -5.22 16.13 -11.89
N GLY A 125 -4.24 16.21 -10.98
CA GLY A 125 -3.99 17.36 -10.12
C GLY A 125 -4.79 17.33 -8.82
N ASN A 126 -5.55 16.26 -8.55
CA ASN A 126 -6.35 16.12 -7.34
C ASN A 126 -5.53 15.45 -6.23
N LYS A 127 -5.81 15.83 -4.98
CA LYS A 127 -5.26 15.13 -3.81
C LYS A 127 -6.02 13.81 -3.60
N ASP A 128 -5.29 12.73 -3.42
CA ASP A 128 -5.81 11.41 -3.06
C ASP A 128 -4.91 10.79 -1.97
N ILE A 129 -5.32 9.64 -1.43
CA ILE A 129 -4.69 8.96 -0.31
C ILE A 129 -4.48 7.47 -0.55
N ILE A 130 -3.42 6.90 0.00
CA ILE A 130 -3.23 5.47 0.18
C ILE A 130 -3.33 5.16 1.68
N LYS A 131 -4.06 4.10 2.03
CA LYS A 131 -4.09 3.55 3.38
C LYS A 131 -3.26 2.27 3.42
N LEU A 132 -2.45 2.14 4.45
CA LEU A 132 -1.64 0.95 4.72
C LEU A 132 -1.78 0.58 6.19
N GLU A 133 -2.31 -0.60 6.46
CA GLU A 133 -2.59 -1.07 7.81
C GLU A 133 -1.86 -2.38 8.12
N ILE A 134 -0.86 -2.34 9.00
CA ILE A 134 -0.12 -3.54 9.41
C ILE A 134 -0.59 -3.98 10.79
N ASN A 135 -1.06 -5.22 10.87
CA ASN A 135 -1.47 -5.84 12.13
C ASN A 135 -0.33 -6.68 12.73
N TYR A 136 -0.13 -6.53 14.03
CA TYR A 136 0.90 -7.21 14.84
C TYR A 136 0.30 -8.06 15.97
N ALA A 137 -1.02 -8.29 15.97
CA ALA A 137 -1.73 -9.09 16.96
C ALA A 137 -1.53 -10.60 16.75
#